data_AF-A0A9E0L369-F1
#
_entry.id   AF-A0A9E0L369-F1
#
_cell.length_a   1.000
_cell.length_b   1.000
_cell.length_c   1.000
_cell.angle_alpha   90.00
_cell.angle_beta   90.00
_cell.angle_gamma   90.00
#
_symmetry.space_group_name_H-M   'P 1'
#
loop_
_entity.id
_entity.type
_entity.pdbx_description
1 polymer ?
#
loop_
_entity_poly.entity_id
_entity_poly.type
_entity_poly.pdbx_seq_one_letter_code
_entity_poly.pdbx_strand_id
1 'polypeptide(L)'
;MDGLLDLARPDMAGVDALIRDRMQSPVAVIPALAEHLIGGSAKRLRPLLTIAAARLSGAQDDSCLKLAAAVEFIHTATLLHDDVVDSSELRRGKVAAHLIWGAP
;
A
#
# COMPACT_ATOMS: atom_id res chain seq x y z
N MET A 1 17.25 1.78 11.33
CA MET A 1 16.03 1.78 10.48
C MET A 1 15.91 3.13 9.77
N ASP A 2 16.17 4.24 10.46
CA ASP A 2 16.07 5.61 9.93
C ASP A 2 16.96 5.86 8.70
N GLY A 3 18.22 5.40 8.72
CA GLY A 3 19.11 5.58 7.56
C GLY A 3 18.61 4.92 6.26
N LEU A 4 17.89 3.79 6.36
CA LEU A 4 17.29 3.16 5.17
C LEU A 4 16.08 3.95 4.66
N LEU A 5 15.27 4.47 5.57
CA LEU A 5 14.13 5.33 5.22
C LEU A 5 14.59 6.62 4.55
N ASP A 6 15.69 7.20 5.03
CA ASP A 6 16.26 8.41 4.43
C ASP A 6 16.80 8.17 3.02
N LEU A 7 17.54 7.07 2.82
CA LEU A 7 18.07 6.70 1.51
C LEU A 7 16.96 6.41 0.49
N ALA A 8 15.90 5.73 0.92
CA ALA A 8 14.80 5.35 0.03
C ALA A 8 13.72 6.45 -0.11
N ARG A 9 13.84 7.57 0.61
CA ARG A 9 12.80 8.62 0.68
C ARG A 9 12.33 9.12 -0.70
N PRO A 10 13.21 9.40 -1.67
CA PRO A 10 12.77 9.87 -3.00
C PRO A 10 11.97 8.79 -3.74
N ASP A 11 12.46 7.55 -3.75
CA ASP A 11 11.79 6.42 -4.40
C ASP A 11 10.44 6.13 -3.75
N MET A 12 10.38 6.16 -2.42
CA MET A 12 9.16 5.92 -1.65
C MET A 12 8.11 7.00 -1.91
N ALA A 13 8.50 8.26 -2.13
CA ALA A 13 7.57 9.30 -2.56
C ALA A 13 6.97 8.99 -3.95
N GLY A 14 7.78 8.45 -4.87
CA GLY A 14 7.33 7.98 -6.18
C GLY A 14 6.38 6.78 -6.08
N VAL A 15 6.68 5.81 -5.22
CA VAL A 15 5.78 4.67 -4.94
C VAL A 15 4.44 5.15 -4.38
N ASP A 16 4.46 6.09 -3.44
CA ASP A 16 3.24 6.65 -2.85
C ASP A 16 2.39 7.40 -3.87
N ALA A 17 3.02 8.13 -4.79
CA ALA A 17 2.33 8.78 -5.89
C ALA A 17 1.69 7.75 -6.84
N LEU A 18 2.42 6.70 -7.22
CA LEU A 18 1.89 5.63 -8.07
C LEU A 18 0.71 4.90 -7.41
N ILE A 19 0.78 4.62 -6.11
CA ILE A 19 -0.32 3.97 -5.40
C ILE A 19 -1.57 4.85 -5.45
N ARG A 20 -1.46 6.15 -5.17
CA ARG A 20 -2.60 7.09 -5.23
C ARG A 20 -3.17 7.22 -6.64
N ASP A 21 -2.31 7.29 -7.64
CA ASP A 21 -2.69 7.36 -9.06
C ASP A 21 -3.49 6.11 -9.49
N ARG A 22 -3.01 4.91 -9.12
CA ARG A 22 -3.63 3.64 -9.53
C ARG A 22 -4.88 3.25 -8.76
N MET A 23 -5.26 4.03 -7.75
CA MET A 23 -6.51 3.83 -7.00
C MET A 23 -7.66 4.69 -7.49
N GLN A 24 -7.41 5.57 -8.46
CA GLN A 24 -8.47 6.33 -9.09
C GLN A 24 -9.37 5.40 -9.90
N SER A 25 -10.69 5.58 -9.75
CA SER A 25 -11.69 4.79 -10.46
C SER A 25 -12.96 5.63 -10.65
N PRO A 26 -13.68 5.46 -11.79
CA PRO A 26 -15.02 6.03 -11.95
C PRO A 26 -16.04 5.45 -10.96
N VAL A 27 -15.76 4.29 -10.34
CA VAL A 27 -16.59 3.70 -9.30
C VAL A 27 -16.19 4.27 -7.95
N ALA A 28 -17.01 5.17 -7.39
CA ALA A 28 -16.68 5.98 -6.21
C ALA A 28 -16.29 5.17 -4.94
N VAL A 29 -16.77 3.93 -4.79
CA VAL A 29 -16.42 3.09 -3.63
C VAL A 29 -14.95 2.67 -3.63
N ILE A 30 -14.35 2.48 -4.81
CA ILE A 30 -12.97 2.01 -4.95
C ILE A 30 -11.97 3.00 -4.33
N PRO A 31 -11.91 4.29 -4.73
CA PRO A 31 -10.97 5.25 -4.16
C PRO A 31 -11.22 5.49 -2.67
N ALA A 32 -12.49 5.51 -2.22
CA ALA A 32 -12.83 5.69 -0.80
C ALA A 32 -12.32 4.54 0.07
N LEU A 33 -12.51 3.30 -0.37
CA LEU A 33 -11.99 2.11 0.31
C LEU A 33 -10.46 2.10 0.32
N ALA A 34 -9.84 2.48 -0.80
CA ALA A 34 -8.39 2.52 -0.94
C ALA A 34 -7.74 3.55 0.02
N GLU A 35 -8.35 4.75 0.12
CA GLU A 35 -7.92 5.79 1.04
C GLU A 35 -8.09 5.37 2.51
N HIS A 36 -9.16 4.67 2.84
CA HIS A 36 -9.39 4.14 4.19
C HIS A 36 -8.32 3.14 4.62
N LEU A 37 -7.90 2.25 3.71
CA LEU A 37 -6.89 1.22 3.97
C LEU A 37 -5.46 1.79 4.02
N ILE A 38 -5.14 2.73 3.12
CA ILE A 38 -3.81 3.34 3.05
C ILE A 38 -3.60 4.44 4.08
N GLY A 39 -4.62 5.22 4.39
CA GLY A 39 -4.53 6.33 5.32
C GLY A 39 -4.07 5.91 6.72
N GLY A 40 -4.06 4.60 7.03
CA GLY A 40 -3.49 4.02 8.24
C GLY A 40 -2.13 3.30 8.08
N SER A 41 -1.49 3.25 6.91
CA SER A 41 -0.41 2.30 6.65
C SER A 41 0.92 2.59 7.36
N ALA A 42 1.17 1.80 8.39
CA ALA A 42 2.46 1.55 9.06
C ALA A 42 3.62 1.39 8.07
N LYS A 43 4.68 2.21 8.25
CA LYS A 43 6.09 2.11 7.77
C LYS A 43 6.39 1.71 6.31
N ARG A 44 5.38 1.36 5.48
CA ARG A 44 5.48 0.86 4.10
C ARG A 44 6.67 -0.09 3.89
N LEU A 45 6.79 -1.06 4.81
CA LEU A 45 7.99 -1.89 4.90
C LEU A 45 8.20 -2.75 3.64
N ARG A 46 7.12 -3.26 3.03
CA ARG A 46 7.22 -4.10 1.82
C ARG A 46 7.75 -3.31 0.62
N PRO A 47 7.17 -2.15 0.25
CA PRO A 47 7.77 -1.25 -0.74
C PRO A 47 9.21 -0.87 -0.43
N LEU A 48 9.52 -0.54 0.82
CA LEU A 48 10.87 -0.17 1.24
C LEU A 48 11.87 -1.27 0.95
N LEU A 49 11.53 -2.53 1.27
CA LEU A 49 12.39 -3.68 0.99
C LEU A 49 12.53 -3.93 -0.51
N THR A 50 11.47 -3.76 -1.31
CA THR A 50 11.54 -3.88 -2.78
C THR A 50 12.48 -2.83 -3.39
N ILE A 51 12.35 -1.57 -2.98
CA ILE A 51 13.25 -0.49 -3.42
C ILE A 51 14.68 -0.77 -2.98
N ALA A 52 14.89 -1.09 -1.70
CA ALA A 52 16.22 -1.35 -1.15
C ALA A 52 16.92 -2.50 -1.89
N ALA A 53 16.19 -3.59 -2.16
CA ALA A 53 16.73 -4.73 -2.91
C ALA A 53 17.10 -4.34 -4.34
N ALA A 54 16.23 -3.60 -5.05
CA ALA A 54 16.51 -3.16 -6.41
C ALA A 54 17.74 -2.23 -6.48
N ARG A 55 17.83 -1.24 -5.59
CA ARG A 55 18.97 -0.31 -5.52
C ARG A 55 20.26 -1.03 -5.13
N LEU A 56 20.21 -1.98 -4.18
CA LEU A 56 21.35 -2.81 -3.80
C LEU A 56 21.85 -3.68 -4.97
N SER A 57 20.94 -4.14 -5.83
CA SER A 57 21.27 -4.90 -7.05
C SER A 57 21.71 -4.01 -8.23
N GLY A 58 21.84 -2.70 -8.05
CA GLY A 58 22.34 -1.77 -9.06
C GLY A 58 21.28 -1.24 -10.03
N ALA A 59 19.98 -1.35 -9.72
CA ALA A 59 18.93 -0.75 -10.54
C ALA A 59 19.04 0.79 -10.53
N GLN A 60 19.19 1.37 -11.71
CA GLN A 60 19.31 2.83 -11.90
C GLN A 60 18.04 3.47 -12.44
N ASP A 61 17.09 2.67 -12.94
CA ASP A 61 15.81 3.16 -13.45
C ASP A 61 14.72 3.15 -12.37
N ASP A 62 13.53 3.61 -12.77
CA ASP A 62 12.35 3.70 -11.91
C ASP A 62 11.38 2.52 -12.10
N SER A 63 11.82 1.45 -12.76
CA SER A 63 10.97 0.26 -12.96
C SER A 63 10.58 -0.40 -11.63
N CYS A 64 11.48 -0.33 -10.64
CA CYS A 64 11.28 -0.87 -9.30
C CYS A 64 10.15 -0.18 -8.51
N LEU A 65 9.81 1.08 -8.84
CA LEU A 65 8.72 1.81 -8.19
C LEU A 65 7.37 1.16 -8.50
N LYS A 66 7.14 0.74 -9.75
CA LYS A 66 5.92 0.03 -10.16
C LYS A 66 5.80 -1.32 -9.46
N LEU A 67 6.91 -2.04 -9.32
CA LEU A 67 6.94 -3.31 -8.60
C LEU A 67 6.64 -3.12 -7.11
N ALA A 68 7.28 -2.13 -6.47
CA ALA A 68 7.03 -1.79 -5.07
C ALA A 68 5.56 -1.41 -4.82
N ALA A 69 4.95 -0.64 -5.73
CA ALA A 69 3.52 -0.33 -5.68
C ALA A 69 2.65 -1.59 -5.83
N ALA A 70 2.96 -2.47 -6.79
CA ALA A 70 2.23 -3.72 -6.98
C ALA A 70 2.29 -4.64 -5.76
N VAL A 71 3.45 -4.73 -5.10
CA VAL A 71 3.61 -5.49 -3.85
C VAL A 71 2.70 -4.93 -2.75
N GLU A 72 2.61 -3.61 -2.60
CA GLU A 72 1.73 -2.99 -1.60
C GLU A 72 0.25 -3.17 -1.95
N PHE A 73 -0.11 -3.16 -3.24
CA PHE A 73 -1.47 -3.48 -3.67
C PHE A 73 -1.87 -4.90 -3.28
N ILE A 74 -1.01 -5.89 -3.54
CA ILE A 74 -1.27 -7.28 -3.15
C ILE A 74 -1.41 -7.38 -1.63
N HIS A 75 -0.51 -6.76 -0.87
CA HIS A 75 -0.61 -6.73 0.59
C HIS A 75 -1.92 -6.10 1.08
N THR A 76 -2.34 -4.99 0.47
CA THR A 76 -3.58 -4.30 0.83
C THR A 76 -4.81 -5.15 0.52
N ALA A 77 -4.79 -5.86 -0.61
CA ALA A 77 -5.87 -6.78 -0.99
C ALA A 77 -5.98 -7.96 -0.02
N THR A 78 -4.86 -8.54 0.42
CA THR A 78 -4.91 -9.62 1.43
C THR A 78 -5.51 -9.11 2.74
N LEU A 79 -5.11 -7.92 3.21
CA LEU A 79 -5.70 -7.35 4.44
C LEU A 79 -7.21 -7.15 4.33
N LEU A 80 -7.71 -6.69 3.18
CA LEU A 80 -9.15 -6.52 2.96
C LEU A 80 -9.88 -7.87 3.01
N HIS A 81 -9.32 -8.89 2.36
CA HIS A 81 -9.89 -10.24 2.36
C HIS A 81 -9.84 -10.87 3.76
N ASP A 82 -8.72 -10.72 4.47
CA ASP A 82 -8.53 -11.21 5.83
C ASP A 82 -9.56 -10.58 6.77
N ASP A 83 -9.80 -9.26 6.69
CA ASP A 83 -10.79 -8.59 7.53
C ASP A 83 -12.21 -9.17 7.32
N VAL A 84 -12.56 -9.60 6.10
CA VAL A 84 -13.85 -10.25 5.80
C VAL A 84 -13.89 -11.68 6.35
N VAL A 85 -12.85 -12.48 6.07
CA VAL A 85 -12.77 -13.89 6.51
C VAL A 85 -12.78 -13.98 8.03
N ASP A 86 -12.05 -13.10 8.70
CA ASP A 86 -11.90 -13.10 10.15
C ASP A 86 -13.06 -12.38 10.88
N SER A 87 -14.03 -11.82 10.13
CA SER A 87 -15.11 -11.00 10.70
C SER A 87 -14.59 -9.89 11.63
N SER A 88 -13.46 -9.27 11.24
CA SER A 88 -12.76 -8.30 12.08
C SER A 88 -13.53 -7.00 12.20
N GLU A 89 -13.84 -6.54 13.41
CA GLU A 89 -14.55 -5.26 13.57
C GLU A 89 -13.66 -4.03 13.35
N LEU A 90 -12.35 -4.17 13.60
CA LEU A 90 -11.39 -3.07 13.56
C LEU A 90 -10.12 -3.41 12.76
N ARG A 91 -9.64 -2.44 11.98
CA ARG A 91 -8.32 -2.43 11.35
C ARG A 91 -7.60 -1.13 11.70
N ARG A 92 -6.46 -1.24 12.37
CA ARG A 92 -5.59 -0.10 12.76
C ARG A 92 -6.36 1.01 13.49
N GLY A 93 -7.27 0.63 14.40
CA GLY A 93 -8.07 1.57 15.18
C GLY A 93 -9.22 2.25 14.42
N LYS A 94 -9.46 1.87 13.15
CA LYS A 94 -10.63 2.28 12.37
C LYS A 94 -11.56 1.08 12.15
N VAL A 95 -12.85 1.34 11.93
CA VAL A 95 -13.83 0.32 11.53
C VAL A 95 -13.33 -0.39 10.27
N ALA A 96 -13.40 -1.73 10.24
CA ALA A 96 -12.98 -2.51 9.07
C ALA A 96 -13.81 -2.14 7.82
N ALA A 97 -13.18 -2.16 6.65
CA ALA A 97 -13.81 -1.67 5.41
C ALA A 97 -15.11 -2.41 5.06
N HIS A 98 -15.17 -3.73 5.32
CA HIS A 98 -16.34 -4.55 5.02
C HIS A 98 -17.58 -4.19 5.86
N LEU A 99 -17.40 -3.57 7.03
CA LEU A 99 -18.53 -3.07 7.85
C LEU A 99 -19.07 -1.73 7.35
N ILE A 100 -18.28 -0.97 6.58
CA ILE A 100 -18.69 0.34 6.02
C ILE A 100 -19.37 0.16 4.66
N TRP A 101 -18.80 -0.70 3.80
CA TRP A 101 -19.23 -0.84 2.41
C TRP A 101 -19.81 -2.21 2.08
N GLY A 102 -19.92 -3.12 3.05
CA GLY A 102 -20.35 -4.49 2.85
C GLY A 102 -19.21 -5.40 2.37
N ALA A 103 -19.35 -6.70 2.63
CA ALA A 103 -18.68 -7.73 1.85
C ALA A 103 -19.58 -8.11 0.67
N PRO A 104 -19.05 -8.39 -0.53
CA PRO A 104 -19.83 -9.00 -1.59
C PRO A 104 -20.41 -10.37 -1.20
#